data_AF-A0A838RNY3-F1
#
_entry.id   AF-A0A838RNY3-F1
#
_cell.length_a   1.000
_cell.length_b   1.000
_cell.length_c   1.000
_cell.angle_alpha   90.00
_cell.angle_beta   90.00
_cell.angle_gamma   90.00
#
_symmetry.space_group_name_H-M   'P 1'
#
loop_
_entity.id
_entity.type
_entity.pdbx_description
1 polymer ?
#
loop_
_entity_poly.entity_id
_entity_poly.type
_entity_poly.pdbx_seq_one_letter_code
_entity_poly.pdbx_strand_id
1 'polypeptide(L)'
;MIERAFDVPFVAALAQREKQIQQSYRPVIGVHKWFARRPGSLFRSLLLAEFANGASLASNFFRSHNLNSLVVGDPFMGGGTPLLEANRLGAHVVGTDINPMAYWVVRQELGKLDRVAFRAAAEQVIAAVEADVGRFYQTTCTSCHNAASVKYFLWVKLQHCTACQQLFSLFSTYLLSKNERHPTYVLVCPGCGSLHEVASLQEVEGKSCGTCTTILSVKGPAQRNVCPCPHCAYPNRYPDTEAGVPQHRLFAIEYHCSTCKPTHKGRFFKVPDAADQQQVLDATRRLAESEPRWVPREAVPPGDESDRLHRWGYEYYHQLFNP
;
A
#
# COMPACT_ATOMS: atom_id res chain seq x y z
N MET A 1 3.16 28.41 29.12
CA MET A 1 4.28 27.62 29.67
C MET A 1 3.87 26.15 29.75
N ILE A 2 4.59 25.31 29.01
CA ILE A 2 4.30 23.89 28.78
C ILE A 2 4.03 23.12 30.08
N GLU A 3 4.85 23.33 31.11
CA GLU A 3 4.80 22.62 32.39
C GLU A 3 3.47 22.78 33.13
N ARG A 4 2.70 23.83 32.79
CA ARG A 4 1.40 24.13 33.42
C ARG A 4 0.22 24.02 32.46
N ALA A 5 0.44 24.37 31.19
CA ALA A 5 -0.64 24.49 30.20
C ALA A 5 -0.82 23.25 29.31
N PHE A 6 0.08 22.27 29.39
CA PHE A 6 0.03 21.08 28.54
C PHE A 6 -0.98 20.05 29.07
N ASP A 7 -2.06 19.84 28.31
CA ASP A 7 -3.13 18.90 28.63
C ASP A 7 -2.84 17.51 28.05
N VAL A 8 -2.21 16.64 28.84
CA VAL A 8 -1.79 15.30 28.40
C VAL A 8 -2.96 14.43 27.89
N PRO A 9 -4.10 14.29 28.62
CA PRO A 9 -5.25 13.53 28.12
C PRO A 9 -5.76 14.00 26.76
N PHE A 10 -5.91 15.33 26.58
CA PHE A 10 -6.37 15.91 25.33
C PHE A 10 -5.41 15.59 24.16
N VAL A 11 -4.11 15.78 24.37
CA VAL A 11 -3.10 15.53 23.32
C VAL A 11 -2.99 14.04 22.99
N ALA A 12 -3.03 13.16 23.99
CA ALA A 12 -2.98 11.72 23.79
C ALA A 12 -4.13 11.22 22.91
N ALA A 13 -5.35 11.69 23.16
CA ALA A 13 -6.53 11.33 22.36
C ALA A 13 -6.41 11.80 20.89
N LEU A 14 -5.89 13.01 20.66
CA LEU A 14 -5.67 13.53 19.31
C LEU A 14 -4.54 12.78 18.58
N ALA A 15 -3.41 12.56 19.25
CA ALA A 15 -2.26 11.84 18.71
C ALA A 15 -2.61 10.39 18.35
N GLN A 16 -3.42 9.72 19.16
CA GLN A 16 -3.89 8.36 18.88
C GLN A 16 -4.72 8.31 17.59
N ARG A 17 -5.69 9.23 17.42
CA ARG A 17 -6.50 9.31 16.20
C ARG A 17 -5.64 9.63 14.98
N GLU A 18 -4.71 10.58 15.11
CA GLU A 18 -3.81 10.97 14.03
C GLU A 18 -2.95 9.80 13.55
N LYS A 19 -2.32 9.04 14.47
CA LYS A 19 -1.45 7.92 14.12
C LYS A 19 -2.15 6.80 13.33
N GLN A 20 -3.46 6.62 13.53
CA GLN A 20 -4.22 5.59 12.82
C GLN A 20 -4.47 5.94 11.35
N ILE A 21 -4.56 7.24 11.01
CA ILE A 21 -4.91 7.70 9.65
C ILE A 21 -4.16 9.00 9.31
N GLN A 22 -2.82 8.98 9.39
CA GLN A 22 -1.98 10.18 9.23
C GLN A 22 -2.24 10.89 7.90
N GLN A 23 -2.43 10.14 6.80
CA GLN A 23 -2.71 10.71 5.48
C GLN A 23 -3.98 11.58 5.43
N SER A 24 -4.98 11.32 6.29
CA SER A 24 -6.20 12.12 6.34
C SER A 24 -6.04 13.38 7.20
N TYR A 25 -5.29 13.28 8.30
CA TYR A 25 -5.15 14.39 9.25
C TYR A 25 -3.99 15.34 8.92
N ARG A 26 -2.97 14.86 8.21
CA ARG A 26 -1.74 15.58 7.87
C ARG A 26 -1.26 15.18 6.46
N PRO A 27 -2.03 15.49 5.40
CA PRO A 27 -1.72 15.04 4.04
C PRO A 27 -0.35 15.52 3.53
N VAL A 28 0.09 16.73 3.91
CA VAL A 28 1.42 17.27 3.53
C VAL A 28 2.55 16.39 4.08
N ILE A 29 2.43 15.94 5.33
CA ILE A 29 3.38 15.02 5.97
C ILE A 29 3.24 13.59 5.40
N GLY A 30 2.19 13.31 4.63
CA GLY A 30 1.98 12.01 3.99
C GLY A 30 2.62 11.87 2.60
N VAL A 31 3.12 12.97 2.01
CA VAL A 31 3.66 12.96 0.64
C VAL A 31 4.90 12.08 0.53
N HIS A 32 5.72 12.01 1.59
CA HIS A 32 6.88 11.13 1.65
C HIS A 32 6.89 10.29 2.93
N LYS A 33 7.16 8.99 2.79
CA LYS A 33 7.28 8.09 3.94
C LYS A 33 8.62 8.33 4.63
N TRP A 34 8.56 8.75 5.89
CA TRP A 34 9.73 8.90 6.75
C TRP A 34 9.55 8.10 8.03
N PHE A 35 10.62 7.47 8.51
CA PHE A 35 10.56 6.65 9.71
C PHE A 35 10.46 7.50 10.98
N ALA A 36 9.83 6.93 12.00
CA ALA A 36 9.71 7.51 13.34
C ALA A 36 9.06 8.92 13.44
N ARG A 37 8.33 9.39 12.41
CA ARG A 37 7.60 10.68 12.49
C ARG A 37 6.69 10.72 13.72
N ARG A 38 6.79 11.80 14.49
CA ARG A 38 5.90 12.07 15.62
C ARG A 38 4.62 12.76 15.11
N PRO A 39 3.48 12.62 15.82
CA PRO A 39 2.23 13.25 15.45
C PRO A 39 2.35 14.79 15.43
N GLY A 40 1.77 15.44 14.43
CA GLY A 40 1.66 16.89 14.39
C GLY A 40 0.84 17.44 15.55
N SER A 41 -0.18 16.72 16.01
CA SER A 41 -0.96 17.09 17.19
C SER A 41 -0.12 17.26 18.46
N LEU A 42 0.98 16.51 18.59
CA LEU A 42 1.91 16.67 19.71
C LEU A 42 2.69 17.98 19.59
N PHE A 43 3.33 18.23 18.45
CA PHE A 43 4.14 19.44 18.25
C PHE A 43 3.33 20.72 18.25
N ARG A 44 2.15 20.71 17.61
CA ARG A 44 1.20 21.83 17.70
C ARG A 44 0.84 22.12 19.15
N SER A 45 0.60 21.08 19.94
CA SER A 45 0.23 21.24 21.34
C SER A 45 1.35 21.79 22.20
N LEU A 46 2.60 21.37 21.96
CA LEU A 46 3.77 21.93 22.64
C LEU A 46 3.91 23.44 22.35
N LEU A 47 3.82 23.83 21.08
CA LEU A 47 3.90 25.22 20.66
C LEU A 47 2.78 26.07 21.25
N LEU A 48 1.55 25.57 21.26
CA LEU A 48 0.41 26.29 21.83
C LEU A 48 0.47 26.36 23.36
N ALA A 49 0.87 25.30 24.05
CA ALA A 49 1.01 25.32 25.50
C ALA A 49 2.12 26.29 25.96
N GLU A 50 3.15 26.48 25.12
CA GLU A 50 4.20 27.45 25.41
C GLU A 50 3.80 28.87 25.07
N PHE A 51 3.38 29.10 23.83
CA PHE A 51 3.31 30.44 23.23
C PHE A 51 1.89 30.99 23.05
N ALA A 52 0.84 30.18 23.18
CA ALA A 52 -0.53 30.68 23.09
C ALA A 52 -1.00 31.24 24.44
N ASN A 53 -1.66 32.39 24.40
CA ASN A 53 -2.10 33.11 25.61
C ASN A 53 -3.58 32.83 25.95
N GLY A 54 -3.92 33.02 27.23
CA GLY A 54 -5.27 33.36 27.71
C GLY A 54 -6.34 32.26 27.74
N ALA A 55 -6.14 31.12 27.09
CA ALA A 55 -7.13 30.03 27.05
C ALA A 55 -6.47 28.65 27.24
N SER A 56 -7.29 27.64 27.55
CA SER A 56 -6.83 26.26 27.65
C SER A 56 -6.27 25.76 26.32
N LEU A 57 -5.39 24.76 26.38
CA LEU A 57 -4.82 24.13 25.17
C LEU A 57 -5.93 23.64 24.23
N ALA A 58 -6.97 23.00 24.76
CA ALA A 58 -8.10 22.52 23.96
C ALA A 58 -8.83 23.64 23.21
N SER A 59 -9.03 24.79 23.85
CA SER A 59 -9.64 25.97 23.22
C SER A 59 -8.74 26.58 22.15
N ASN A 60 -7.43 26.59 22.36
CA ASN A 60 -6.46 27.15 21.41
C ASN A 60 -6.20 26.21 20.22
N PHE A 61 -6.28 24.89 20.39
CA PHE A 61 -5.83 23.92 19.40
C PHE A 61 -6.46 24.11 18.01
N PHE A 62 -7.77 24.38 17.96
CA PHE A 62 -8.54 24.49 16.72
C PHE A 62 -8.68 25.91 16.18
N ARG A 63 -8.03 26.89 16.81
CA ARG A 63 -8.07 28.30 16.38
C ARG A 63 -6.91 28.62 15.45
N SER A 64 -7.09 29.68 14.67
CA SER A 64 -6.00 30.33 13.95
C SER A 64 -5.09 31.05 14.93
N HIS A 65 -3.78 31.01 14.66
CA HIS A 65 -2.75 31.69 15.43
C HIS A 65 -1.81 32.42 14.48
N ASN A 66 -1.09 33.39 15.01
CA ASN A 66 -0.02 34.07 14.31
C ASN A 66 1.17 34.25 15.26
N LEU A 67 2.15 33.36 15.12
CA LEU A 67 3.38 33.36 15.90
C LEU A 67 4.56 34.00 15.14
N ASN A 68 4.30 34.97 14.27
CA ASN A 68 5.31 35.59 13.39
C ASN A 68 6.48 36.29 14.12
N SER A 69 6.36 36.57 15.42
CA SER A 69 7.47 37.08 16.22
C SER A 69 8.48 35.99 16.61
N LEU A 70 8.16 34.71 16.37
CA LEU A 70 8.99 33.57 16.76
C LEU A 70 9.74 32.98 15.57
N VAL A 71 10.95 32.50 15.85
CA VAL A 71 11.74 31.64 14.97
C VAL A 71 11.93 30.29 15.67
N VAL A 72 11.42 29.22 15.08
CA VAL A 72 11.56 27.85 15.61
C VAL A 72 12.65 27.12 14.83
N GLY A 73 13.68 26.67 15.56
CA GLY A 73 14.78 25.89 15.01
C GLY A 73 14.64 24.40 15.30
N ASP A 74 14.91 23.54 14.32
CA ASP A 74 15.06 22.10 14.50
C ASP A 74 16.37 21.61 13.85
N PRO A 75 17.43 21.33 14.64
CA PRO A 75 18.71 20.93 14.12
C PRO A 75 18.75 19.47 13.61
N PHE A 76 17.71 18.68 13.88
CA PHE A 76 17.59 17.26 13.52
C PHE A 76 16.20 16.97 12.96
N MET A 77 15.79 17.75 11.95
CA MET A 77 14.39 17.84 11.57
C MET A 77 13.79 16.54 11.02
N GLY A 78 14.60 15.67 10.42
CA GLY A 78 14.17 14.44 9.79
C GLY A 78 12.95 14.64 8.89
N GLY A 79 11.79 14.19 9.36
CA GLY A 79 10.53 14.31 8.64
C GLY A 79 9.84 15.68 8.71
N GLY A 80 10.40 16.66 9.41
CA GLY A 80 9.95 18.07 9.40
C GLY A 80 8.69 18.40 10.20
N THR A 81 8.09 17.45 10.94
CA THR A 81 6.85 17.71 11.70
C THR A 81 6.91 18.96 12.59
N PRO A 82 7.98 19.22 13.38
CA PRO A 82 8.04 20.40 14.24
C PRO A 82 7.98 21.71 13.44
N LEU A 83 8.78 21.78 12.36
CA LEU A 83 8.85 22.93 11.49
C LEU A 83 7.53 23.17 10.76
N LEU A 84 6.88 22.11 10.28
CA LEU A 84 5.59 22.26 9.61
C LEU A 84 4.50 22.78 10.56
N GLU A 85 4.39 22.22 11.77
CA GLU A 85 3.36 22.69 12.72
C GLU A 85 3.66 24.10 13.25
N ALA A 86 4.93 24.48 13.41
CA ALA A 86 5.34 25.85 13.73
C ALA A 86 4.99 26.83 12.61
N ASN A 87 5.32 26.48 11.36
CA ASN A 87 4.99 27.31 10.20
C ASN A 87 3.47 27.50 10.04
N ARG A 88 2.69 26.44 10.28
CA ARG A 88 1.20 26.49 10.27
C ARG A 88 0.60 27.35 11.37
N LEU A 89 1.34 27.60 12.46
CA LEU A 89 0.97 28.55 13.51
C LEU A 89 1.44 29.98 13.24
N GLY A 90 2.12 30.21 12.10
CA GLY A 90 2.62 31.51 11.68
C GLY A 90 4.05 31.83 12.11
N ALA A 91 4.77 30.90 12.73
CA ALA A 91 6.17 31.10 13.10
C ALA A 91 7.11 31.01 11.87
N HIS A 92 8.23 31.72 11.95
CA HIS A 92 9.37 31.48 11.08
C HIS A 92 10.07 30.19 11.51
N VAL A 93 10.67 29.47 10.56
CA VAL A 93 11.24 28.16 10.81
C VAL A 93 12.61 28.00 10.18
N VAL A 94 13.52 27.32 10.89
CA VAL A 94 14.86 26.97 10.41
C VAL A 94 15.10 25.50 10.72
N GLY A 95 15.48 24.73 9.70
CA GLY A 95 15.68 23.29 9.82
C GLY A 95 17.00 22.84 9.24
N THR A 96 17.66 21.89 9.90
CA THR A 96 18.84 21.21 9.35
C THR A 96 18.71 19.71 9.52
N ASP A 97 19.31 18.97 8.58
CA ASP A 97 19.48 17.52 8.68
C ASP A 97 20.73 17.12 7.89
N ILE A 98 21.42 16.08 8.35
CA ILE A 98 22.57 15.52 7.63
C ILE A 98 22.12 14.73 6.39
N ASN A 99 20.90 14.20 6.39
CA ASN A 99 20.34 13.47 5.27
C ASN A 99 19.81 14.46 4.21
N PRO A 100 20.39 14.50 3.00
CA PRO A 100 19.95 15.42 1.96
C PRO A 100 18.49 15.17 1.51
N MET A 101 17.98 13.94 1.64
CA MET A 101 16.59 13.63 1.35
C MET A 101 15.63 14.25 2.36
N ALA A 102 15.99 14.27 3.66
CA ALA A 102 15.20 14.95 4.69
C ALA A 102 15.07 16.45 4.36
N TYR A 103 16.20 17.10 4.07
CA TYR A 103 16.22 18.50 3.66
C TYR A 103 15.35 18.74 2.43
N TRP A 104 15.53 17.95 1.37
CA TRP A 104 14.79 18.14 0.14
C TRP A 104 13.29 17.98 0.34
N VAL A 105 12.85 16.93 1.04
CA VAL A 105 11.43 16.66 1.33
C VAL A 105 10.81 17.80 2.14
N VAL A 106 11.41 18.17 3.27
CA VAL A 106 10.84 19.21 4.16
C VAL A 106 10.81 20.57 3.45
N ARG A 107 11.81 20.87 2.62
CA ARG A 107 11.81 22.06 1.77
C ARG A 107 10.65 22.06 0.77
N GLN A 108 10.33 20.93 0.14
CA GLN A 108 9.18 20.84 -0.76
C GLN A 108 7.85 20.93 0.02
N GLU A 109 7.76 20.29 1.18
CA GLU A 109 6.57 20.33 2.06
C GLU A 109 6.24 21.75 2.54
N LEU A 110 7.24 22.60 2.78
CA LEU A 110 7.10 24.01 3.20
C LEU A 110 7.09 25.01 2.03
N GLY A 111 7.45 24.56 0.83
CA GLY A 111 7.60 25.42 -0.34
C GLY A 111 6.28 26.07 -0.78
N LYS A 112 6.37 27.28 -1.36
CA LYS A 112 5.21 27.88 -2.04
C LYS A 112 4.86 27.03 -3.26
N LEU A 113 3.58 26.69 -3.38
CA LEU A 113 3.06 25.90 -4.49
C LEU A 113 1.96 26.69 -5.22
N ASP A 114 2.18 26.94 -6.51
CA ASP A 114 1.09 27.35 -7.40
C ASP A 114 0.20 26.14 -7.66
N ARG A 115 -0.98 26.13 -7.03
CA ARG A 115 -1.92 25.02 -7.10
C ARG A 115 -2.54 24.85 -8.48
N VAL A 116 -2.68 25.93 -9.24
CA VAL A 116 -3.28 25.89 -10.59
C VAL A 116 -2.27 25.29 -11.55
N ALA A 117 -1.03 25.81 -11.56
CA ALA A 117 0.05 25.29 -12.39
C ALA A 117 0.36 23.82 -12.05
N PHE A 118 0.40 23.48 -10.76
CA PHE A 118 0.63 22.10 -10.32
C PHE A 118 -0.45 21.14 -10.81
N ARG A 119 -1.73 21.53 -10.70
CA ARG A 119 -2.84 20.70 -11.17
C ARG A 119 -2.80 20.51 -12.68
N ALA A 120 -2.55 21.58 -13.44
CA ALA A 120 -2.43 21.50 -14.89
C ALA A 120 -1.29 20.56 -15.32
N ALA A 121 -0.12 20.65 -14.67
CA ALA A 121 1.00 19.74 -14.95
C ALA A 121 0.67 18.29 -14.57
N ALA A 122 0.00 18.06 -13.44
CA ALA A 122 -0.41 16.72 -13.01
C ALA A 122 -1.40 16.10 -14.01
N GLU A 123 -2.40 16.84 -14.47
CA GLU A 123 -3.38 16.40 -15.47
C GLU A 123 -2.72 16.04 -16.81
N GLN A 124 -1.71 16.82 -17.24
CA GLN A 124 -0.93 16.51 -18.45
C GLN A 124 -0.18 15.19 -18.32
N VAL A 125 0.49 14.96 -17.19
CA VAL A 125 1.20 13.69 -16.92
C VAL A 125 0.23 12.52 -16.88
N ILE A 126 -0.90 12.67 -16.16
CA ILE A 126 -1.93 11.63 -16.07
C ILE A 126 -2.46 11.29 -17.46
N ALA A 127 -2.86 12.27 -18.25
CA ALA A 127 -3.40 12.05 -19.59
C ALA A 127 -2.38 11.36 -20.52
N ALA A 128 -1.11 11.76 -20.45
CA ALA A 128 -0.04 11.12 -21.23
C ALA A 128 0.18 9.65 -20.83
N VAL A 129 0.23 9.36 -19.53
CA VAL A 129 0.41 7.99 -19.01
C VAL A 129 -0.82 7.12 -19.30
N GLU A 130 -2.03 7.66 -19.15
CA GLU A 130 -3.28 6.94 -19.47
C GLU A 130 -3.37 6.61 -20.95
N ALA A 131 -3.02 7.55 -21.83
CA ALA A 131 -2.98 7.30 -23.28
C ALA A 131 -1.94 6.23 -23.64
N ASP A 132 -0.81 6.20 -22.93
CA ASP A 132 0.29 5.31 -23.24
C ASP A 132 0.06 3.88 -22.71
N VAL A 133 -0.20 3.73 -21.41
CA VAL A 133 -0.26 2.41 -20.74
C VAL A 133 -1.62 2.12 -20.09
N GLY A 134 -2.56 3.06 -20.09
CA GLY A 134 -3.82 2.95 -19.37
C GLY A 134 -4.64 1.71 -19.73
N ARG A 135 -4.54 1.21 -20.97
CA ARG A 135 -5.21 -0.02 -21.39
C ARG A 135 -4.87 -1.21 -20.49
N PHE A 136 -3.60 -1.36 -20.07
CA PHE A 136 -3.15 -2.49 -19.24
C PHE A 136 -3.70 -2.45 -17.81
N TYR A 137 -4.26 -1.31 -17.39
CA TYR A 137 -4.89 -1.12 -16.09
C TYR A 137 -6.42 -1.11 -16.21
N GLN A 138 -6.97 -1.76 -17.23
CA GLN A 138 -8.40 -1.95 -17.42
C GLN A 138 -8.79 -3.43 -17.39
N THR A 139 -10.00 -3.70 -16.95
CA THR A 139 -10.64 -5.01 -16.98
C THR A 139 -12.14 -4.85 -17.26
N THR A 140 -12.83 -5.96 -17.47
CA THR A 140 -14.29 -5.98 -17.64
C THR A 140 -15.00 -6.19 -16.31
N CYS A 141 -15.95 -5.31 -15.98
CA CYS A 141 -16.80 -5.44 -14.81
C CYS A 141 -17.66 -6.71 -14.90
N THR A 142 -17.69 -7.50 -13.83
CA THR A 142 -18.46 -8.75 -13.79
C THR A 142 -19.97 -8.55 -13.67
N SER A 143 -20.42 -7.33 -13.33
CA SER A 143 -21.85 -7.02 -13.15
C SER A 143 -22.48 -6.34 -14.37
N CYS A 144 -21.80 -5.35 -14.98
CA CYS A 144 -22.34 -4.59 -16.12
C CYS A 144 -21.59 -4.82 -17.43
N HIS A 145 -20.50 -5.59 -17.43
CA HIS A 145 -19.67 -5.89 -18.61
C HIS A 145 -19.01 -4.68 -19.31
N ASN A 146 -19.08 -3.48 -18.71
CA ASN A 146 -18.33 -2.32 -19.17
C ASN A 146 -16.86 -2.39 -18.72
N ALA A 147 -16.01 -1.60 -19.39
CA ALA A 147 -14.65 -1.35 -18.96
C ALA A 147 -14.61 -0.76 -17.55
N ALA A 148 -13.65 -1.21 -16.75
CA ALA A 148 -13.45 -0.81 -15.37
C ALA A 148 -11.96 -0.69 -15.06
N SER A 149 -11.59 0.28 -14.23
CA SER A 149 -10.19 0.51 -13.87
C SER A 149 -9.72 -0.50 -12.85
N VAL A 150 -8.60 -1.17 -13.12
CA VAL A 150 -7.95 -2.07 -12.17
C VAL A 150 -7.31 -1.24 -11.06
N LYS A 151 -7.45 -1.70 -9.82
CA LYS A 151 -6.82 -1.12 -8.64
C LYS A 151 -5.65 -1.96 -8.15
N TYR A 152 -5.80 -3.28 -8.14
CA TYR A 152 -4.72 -4.20 -7.79
C TYR A 152 -4.77 -5.48 -8.62
N PHE A 153 -3.60 -5.89 -9.10
CA PHE A 153 -3.35 -7.24 -9.61
C PHE A 153 -2.82 -8.10 -8.46
N LEU A 154 -3.48 -9.22 -8.16
CA LEU A 154 -3.13 -10.08 -7.03
C LEU A 154 -2.46 -11.35 -7.54
N TRP A 155 -1.18 -11.49 -7.18
CA TRP A 155 -0.30 -12.55 -7.67
C TRP A 155 0.03 -13.55 -6.57
N VAL A 156 0.20 -14.81 -6.95
CA VAL A 156 0.69 -15.88 -6.07
C VAL A 156 1.95 -16.48 -6.66
N LYS A 157 2.94 -16.76 -5.80
CA LYS A 157 4.17 -17.46 -6.19
C LYS A 157 3.87 -18.90 -6.58
N LEU A 158 4.62 -19.41 -7.55
CA LEU A 158 4.55 -20.79 -8.02
C LEU A 158 5.83 -21.53 -7.68
N GLN A 159 5.73 -22.85 -7.53
CA GLN A 159 6.85 -23.76 -7.34
C GLN A 159 6.58 -25.09 -8.05
N HIS A 160 7.62 -25.68 -8.64
CA HIS A 160 7.57 -27.05 -9.14
C HIS A 160 7.74 -28.05 -8.00
N CYS A 161 6.94 -29.10 -7.97
CA CYS A 161 7.11 -30.14 -6.98
C CYS A 161 8.40 -30.93 -7.22
N THR A 162 9.24 -31.10 -6.21
CA THR A 162 10.50 -31.84 -6.34
C THR A 162 10.30 -33.33 -6.62
N ALA A 163 9.11 -33.87 -6.33
CA ALA A 163 8.76 -35.28 -6.59
C ALA A 163 8.07 -35.48 -7.95
N CYS A 164 6.95 -34.80 -8.20
CA CYS A 164 6.16 -35.02 -9.42
C CYS A 164 6.34 -33.96 -10.52
N GLN A 165 7.17 -32.93 -10.28
CA GLN A 165 7.48 -31.82 -11.20
C GLN A 165 6.27 -30.97 -11.63
N GLN A 166 5.07 -31.23 -11.12
CA GLN A 166 3.90 -30.39 -11.38
C GLN A 166 4.04 -29.02 -10.68
N LEU A 167 3.61 -27.97 -11.38
CA LEU A 167 3.62 -26.60 -10.88
C LEU A 167 2.41 -26.34 -9.98
N PHE A 168 2.61 -25.75 -8.81
CA PHE A 168 1.54 -25.43 -7.87
C PHE A 168 1.72 -24.06 -7.20
N SER A 169 0.64 -23.49 -6.66
CA SER A 169 0.62 -22.16 -6.05
C SER A 169 0.91 -22.20 -4.56
N LEU A 170 1.77 -21.29 -4.08
CA LEU A 170 2.17 -21.16 -2.67
C LEU A 170 1.21 -20.24 -1.88
N PHE A 171 -0.07 -20.61 -1.80
CA PHE A 171 -1.03 -19.87 -0.98
C PHE A 171 -0.76 -20.09 0.51
N SER A 172 -0.46 -19.01 1.24
CA SER A 172 -0.41 -19.02 2.72
C SER A 172 -1.80 -18.92 3.35
N THR A 173 -2.72 -18.27 2.65
CA THR A 173 -4.14 -18.20 2.97
C THR A 173 -4.94 -18.10 1.68
N TYR A 174 -6.15 -18.64 1.71
CA TYR A 174 -7.13 -18.45 0.65
C TYR A 174 -8.09 -17.29 0.94
N LEU A 175 -7.94 -16.61 2.09
CA LEU A 175 -8.70 -15.41 2.41
C LEU A 175 -8.14 -14.20 1.68
N LEU A 176 -8.87 -13.73 0.67
CA LEU A 176 -8.51 -12.59 -0.16
C LEU A 176 -8.89 -11.24 0.50
N SER A 177 -10.07 -11.15 1.10
CA SER A 177 -10.54 -9.93 1.78
C SER A 177 -11.35 -10.28 3.02
N LYS A 178 -11.13 -9.51 4.09
CA LYS A 178 -11.99 -9.50 5.28
C LYS A 178 -13.22 -8.62 5.06
N ASN A 179 -14.21 -8.78 5.92
CA ASN A 179 -15.44 -8.00 5.95
C ASN A 179 -15.30 -6.61 6.63
N GLU A 180 -14.12 -5.98 6.56
CA GLU A 180 -13.86 -4.66 7.16
C GLU A 180 -14.12 -3.52 6.15
N ARG A 181 -13.65 -3.70 4.91
CA ARG A 181 -13.80 -2.73 3.79
C ARG A 181 -14.66 -3.28 2.64
N HIS A 182 -15.24 -4.45 2.85
CA HIS A 182 -16.13 -5.17 1.96
C HIS A 182 -17.19 -5.84 2.86
N PRO A 183 -18.45 -6.03 2.44
CA PRO A 183 -19.50 -6.52 3.33
C PRO A 183 -19.30 -7.97 3.81
N THR A 184 -18.58 -8.78 3.06
CA THR A 184 -18.37 -10.22 3.30
C THR A 184 -16.88 -10.56 3.39
N TYR A 185 -16.57 -11.82 3.72
CA TYR A 185 -15.25 -12.38 3.49
C TYR A 185 -15.18 -12.91 2.06
N VAL A 186 -14.07 -12.67 1.38
CA VAL A 186 -13.83 -13.17 0.01
C VAL A 186 -12.77 -14.25 0.07
N LEU A 187 -13.09 -15.44 -0.43
CA LEU A 187 -12.23 -16.63 -0.43
C LEU A 187 -11.88 -17.05 -1.85
N VAL A 188 -10.68 -17.58 -2.02
CA VAL A 188 -10.23 -18.24 -3.25
C VAL A 188 -10.44 -19.74 -3.09
N CYS A 189 -11.09 -20.38 -4.05
CA CYS A 189 -11.26 -21.83 -4.04
C CYS A 189 -9.89 -22.53 -4.20
N PRO A 190 -9.54 -23.50 -3.33
CA PRO A 190 -8.28 -24.25 -3.46
C PRO A 190 -8.16 -25.08 -4.75
N GLY A 191 -9.30 -25.54 -5.29
CA GLY A 191 -9.34 -26.43 -6.46
C GLY A 191 -9.27 -25.68 -7.79
N CYS A 192 -10.19 -24.75 -8.02
CA CYS A 192 -10.31 -24.04 -9.29
C CYS A 192 -9.94 -22.55 -9.25
N GLY A 193 -9.67 -21.98 -8.06
CA GLY A 193 -9.35 -20.57 -7.91
C GLY A 193 -10.52 -19.60 -8.01
N SER A 194 -11.77 -20.07 -8.15
CA SER A 194 -12.94 -19.18 -8.17
C SER A 194 -13.12 -18.43 -6.84
N LEU A 195 -13.68 -17.22 -6.91
CA LEU A 195 -13.91 -16.38 -5.75
C LEU A 195 -15.29 -16.64 -5.14
N HIS A 196 -15.35 -16.73 -3.81
CA HIS A 196 -16.57 -16.98 -3.05
C HIS A 196 -16.72 -15.96 -1.93
N GLU A 197 -17.92 -15.39 -1.81
CA GLU A 197 -18.28 -14.52 -0.69
C GLU A 197 -18.99 -15.31 0.41
N VAL A 198 -18.59 -15.10 1.66
CA VAL A 198 -19.22 -15.70 2.85
C VAL A 198 -19.44 -14.64 3.91
N ALA A 199 -20.57 -14.68 4.63
CA ALA A 199 -20.87 -13.65 5.62
C ALA A 199 -20.03 -13.82 6.89
N SER A 200 -19.72 -15.07 7.24
CA SER A 200 -18.86 -15.40 8.38
C SER A 200 -17.85 -16.51 8.09
N LEU A 201 -16.72 -16.51 8.80
CA LEU A 201 -15.70 -17.55 8.64
C LEU A 201 -16.14 -18.92 9.17
N GLN A 202 -17.09 -18.99 10.10
CA GLN A 202 -17.68 -20.26 10.54
C GLN A 202 -18.46 -20.95 9.41
N GLU A 203 -19.01 -20.20 8.46
CA GLU A 203 -19.75 -20.75 7.31
C GLU A 203 -18.84 -21.45 6.29
N VAL A 204 -17.52 -21.29 6.41
CA VAL A 204 -16.56 -21.89 5.48
C VAL A 204 -16.39 -23.38 5.75
N GLU A 205 -16.55 -23.80 7.01
CA GLU A 205 -16.36 -25.18 7.42
C GLU A 205 -17.39 -26.08 6.73
N GLY A 206 -16.90 -27.03 5.92
CA GLY A 206 -17.74 -27.93 5.14
C GLY A 206 -18.42 -27.33 3.90
N LYS A 207 -18.24 -26.03 3.61
CA LYS A 207 -18.82 -25.40 2.42
C LYS A 207 -18.06 -25.79 1.17
N SER A 208 -18.77 -26.30 0.17
CA SER A 208 -18.19 -26.66 -1.13
C SER A 208 -18.18 -25.47 -2.09
N CYS A 209 -17.19 -25.45 -2.96
CA CYS A 209 -17.11 -24.50 -4.06
C CYS A 209 -18.25 -24.77 -5.06
N GLY A 210 -19.06 -23.75 -5.37
CA GLY A 210 -20.14 -23.84 -6.38
C GLY A 210 -19.68 -24.18 -7.80
N THR A 211 -18.39 -24.01 -8.13
CA THR A 211 -17.82 -24.31 -9.46
C THR A 211 -17.24 -25.71 -9.60
N CYS A 212 -16.43 -26.17 -8.63
CA CYS A 212 -15.66 -27.42 -8.73
C CYS A 212 -15.83 -28.37 -7.53
N THR A 213 -16.83 -28.10 -6.68
CA THR A 213 -17.22 -28.87 -5.47
C THR A 213 -16.14 -29.07 -4.39
N THR A 214 -14.91 -28.62 -4.62
CA THR A 214 -13.81 -28.63 -3.64
C THR A 214 -14.23 -27.89 -2.37
N ILE A 215 -13.95 -28.47 -1.20
CA ILE A 215 -14.23 -27.84 0.09
C ILE A 215 -13.40 -26.56 0.24
N LEU A 216 -14.07 -25.46 0.59
CA LEU A 216 -13.43 -24.17 0.83
C LEU A 216 -12.63 -24.22 2.14
N SER A 217 -11.53 -23.47 2.17
CA SER A 217 -10.68 -23.35 3.35
C SER A 217 -10.19 -21.91 3.46
N VAL A 218 -10.00 -21.43 4.68
CA VAL A 218 -9.31 -20.15 4.95
C VAL A 218 -7.79 -20.34 4.90
N LYS A 219 -7.31 -21.48 5.42
CA LYS A 219 -5.89 -21.80 5.53
C LYS A 219 -5.36 -22.31 4.19
N GLY A 220 -4.26 -21.73 3.74
CA GLY A 220 -3.55 -22.20 2.56
C GLY A 220 -2.51 -23.27 2.91
N PRO A 221 -2.09 -24.10 1.93
CA PRO A 221 -1.16 -25.21 2.15
C PRO A 221 0.27 -24.77 2.45
N ALA A 222 0.66 -23.54 2.11
CA ALA A 222 2.00 -23.03 2.36
C ALA A 222 2.12 -22.51 3.81
N GLN A 223 2.73 -23.31 4.68
CA GLN A 223 2.92 -22.99 6.10
C GLN A 223 4.34 -23.32 6.56
N ARG A 224 4.95 -22.46 7.38
CA ARG A 224 6.25 -22.73 8.02
C ARG A 224 7.31 -23.29 7.05
N ASN A 225 7.45 -22.65 5.88
CA ASN A 225 8.42 -23.03 4.85
C ASN A 225 8.18 -24.41 4.20
N VAL A 226 6.98 -24.98 4.34
CA VAL A 226 6.58 -26.24 3.72
C VAL A 226 5.23 -26.07 3.02
N CYS A 227 5.11 -26.61 1.81
CA CYS A 227 3.86 -26.67 1.06
C CYS A 227 3.69 -28.07 0.44
N PRO A 228 2.75 -28.89 0.96
CA PRO A 228 2.39 -30.14 0.33
C PRO A 228 1.92 -29.92 -1.11
N CYS A 229 2.42 -30.72 -2.04
CA CYS A 229 1.97 -30.68 -3.44
C CYS A 229 0.49 -31.07 -3.51
N PRO A 230 -0.37 -30.30 -4.19
CA PRO A 230 -1.77 -30.68 -4.36
C PRO A 230 -1.96 -31.92 -5.26
N HIS A 231 -0.95 -32.32 -6.03
CA HIS A 231 -1.02 -33.44 -6.96
C HIS A 231 -0.54 -34.77 -6.37
N CYS A 232 0.50 -34.75 -5.53
CA CYS A 232 1.12 -35.96 -4.97
C CYS A 232 1.32 -35.94 -3.45
N ALA A 233 0.85 -34.88 -2.78
CA ALA A 233 1.02 -34.63 -1.34
C ALA A 233 2.48 -34.50 -0.84
N TYR A 234 3.49 -34.58 -1.71
CA TYR A 234 4.89 -34.46 -1.31
C TYR A 234 5.16 -33.12 -0.61
N PRO A 235 5.84 -33.11 0.56
CA PRO A 235 6.08 -31.89 1.33
C PRO A 235 7.25 -31.08 0.76
N ASN A 236 6.95 -30.17 -0.19
CA ASN A 236 7.97 -29.30 -0.78
C ASN A 236 8.37 -28.20 0.21
N ARG A 237 9.66 -27.84 0.24
CA ARG A 237 10.17 -26.72 1.03
C ARG A 237 10.23 -25.45 0.18
N TYR A 238 10.00 -24.30 0.82
CA TYR A 238 10.20 -22.98 0.23
C TYR A 238 10.67 -21.98 1.30
N PRO A 239 11.40 -20.91 0.96
CA PRO A 239 11.96 -20.63 -0.36
C PRO A 239 12.99 -21.67 -0.79
N ASP A 240 13.18 -21.83 -2.09
CA ASP A 240 14.22 -22.66 -2.68
C ASP A 240 15.19 -21.73 -3.44
N THR A 241 16.42 -21.60 -2.94
CA THR A 241 17.42 -20.70 -3.53
C THR A 241 17.92 -21.21 -4.88
N GLU A 242 17.87 -22.52 -5.14
CA GLU A 242 18.34 -23.12 -6.39
C GLU A 242 17.29 -23.02 -7.51
N ALA A 243 16.02 -22.82 -7.16
CA ALA A 243 14.94 -22.63 -8.12
C ALA A 243 14.97 -21.26 -8.84
N GLY A 244 15.82 -20.34 -8.40
CA GLY A 244 15.92 -18.98 -8.94
C GLY A 244 14.69 -18.12 -8.61
N VAL A 245 14.50 -17.05 -9.39
CA VAL A 245 13.40 -16.09 -9.18
C VAL A 245 12.04 -16.80 -9.30
N PRO A 246 11.12 -16.64 -8.33
CA PRO A 246 9.85 -17.37 -8.34
C PRO A 246 8.97 -16.87 -9.48
N GLN A 247 8.35 -17.81 -10.20
CA GLN A 247 7.28 -17.47 -11.13
C GLN A 247 6.01 -17.06 -10.36
N HIS A 248 5.18 -16.24 -10.99
CA HIS A 248 3.95 -15.74 -10.39
C HIS A 248 2.75 -15.99 -11.30
N ARG A 249 1.60 -16.28 -10.69
CA ARG A 249 0.31 -16.38 -11.39
C ARG A 249 -0.64 -15.31 -10.88
N LEU A 250 -1.24 -14.56 -11.79
CA LEU A 250 -2.33 -13.66 -11.48
C LEU A 250 -3.55 -14.51 -11.11
N PHE A 251 -4.04 -14.39 -9.89
CA PHE A 251 -5.16 -15.20 -9.41
C PHE A 251 -6.42 -14.39 -9.13
N ALA A 252 -6.30 -13.08 -8.91
CA ALA A 252 -7.43 -12.19 -8.73
C ALA A 252 -7.09 -10.76 -9.16
N ILE A 253 -8.12 -10.02 -9.54
CA ILE A 253 -8.06 -8.60 -9.85
C ILE A 253 -9.04 -7.89 -8.93
N GLU A 254 -8.57 -6.85 -8.24
CA GLU A 254 -9.44 -5.86 -7.64
C GLU A 254 -9.59 -4.67 -8.58
N TYR A 255 -10.81 -4.24 -8.81
CA TYR A 255 -11.10 -3.17 -9.75
C TYR A 255 -12.15 -2.19 -9.21
N HIS A 256 -12.37 -1.12 -9.96
CA HIS A 256 -13.37 -0.11 -9.71
C HIS A 256 -14.22 0.12 -10.96
N CYS A 257 -15.52 -0.12 -10.84
CA CYS A 257 -16.49 0.24 -11.87
C CYS A 257 -17.30 1.45 -11.41
N SER A 258 -17.14 2.58 -12.11
CA SER A 258 -17.87 3.83 -11.81
C SER A 258 -19.38 3.68 -11.98
N THR A 259 -19.83 2.88 -12.96
CA THR A 259 -21.26 2.59 -13.21
C THR A 259 -21.90 1.82 -12.06
N CYS A 260 -21.25 0.77 -11.56
CA CYS A 260 -21.81 -0.10 -10.52
C CYS A 260 -21.54 0.40 -9.09
N LYS A 261 -20.53 1.26 -8.87
CA LYS A 261 -20.15 1.67 -7.51
C LYS A 261 -21.28 2.31 -6.69
N PRO A 262 -22.18 3.16 -7.26
CA PRO A 262 -23.26 3.77 -6.49
C PRO A 262 -24.19 2.77 -5.80
N THR A 263 -24.41 1.59 -6.41
CA THR A 263 -25.27 0.53 -5.85
C THR A 263 -24.48 -0.60 -5.20
N HIS A 264 -23.21 -0.80 -5.59
CA HIS A 264 -22.33 -1.86 -5.07
C HIS A 264 -21.67 -1.49 -3.73
N LYS A 265 -21.91 -2.31 -2.72
CA LYS A 265 -21.28 -2.19 -1.39
C LYS A 265 -19.93 -2.90 -1.38
N GLY A 266 -18.90 -2.21 -0.88
CA GLY A 266 -17.54 -2.76 -0.77
C GLY A 266 -16.70 -2.65 -2.05
N ARG A 267 -15.69 -3.52 -2.12
CA ARG A 267 -14.72 -3.65 -3.22
C ARG A 267 -15.23 -4.60 -4.31
N PHE A 268 -14.70 -4.49 -5.52
CA PHE A 268 -14.98 -5.43 -6.61
C PHE A 268 -13.79 -6.36 -6.80
N PHE A 269 -14.07 -7.65 -6.95
CA PHE A 269 -13.05 -8.66 -7.23
C PHE A 269 -13.50 -9.54 -8.39
N LYS A 270 -12.54 -10.01 -9.19
CA LYS A 270 -12.79 -11.05 -10.20
C LYS A 270 -11.60 -11.99 -10.30
N VAL A 271 -11.86 -13.20 -10.79
CA VAL A 271 -10.82 -14.06 -11.36
C VAL A 271 -10.42 -13.47 -12.72
N PRO A 272 -9.13 -13.41 -13.07
CA PRO A 272 -8.70 -12.96 -14.39
C PRO A 272 -9.27 -13.87 -15.48
N ASP A 273 -9.89 -13.26 -16.49
CA ASP A 273 -10.38 -13.98 -17.67
C ASP A 273 -9.33 -14.04 -18.79
N ALA A 274 -9.70 -14.60 -19.94
CA ALA A 274 -8.79 -14.73 -21.08
C ALA A 274 -8.33 -13.36 -21.62
N ALA A 275 -9.17 -12.32 -21.56
CA ALA A 275 -8.79 -10.98 -21.99
C ALA A 275 -7.79 -10.36 -21.01
N ASP A 276 -8.00 -10.53 -19.70
CA ASP A 276 -7.03 -10.10 -18.67
C ASP A 276 -5.67 -10.80 -18.83
N GLN A 277 -5.68 -12.10 -19.12
CA GLN A 277 -4.46 -12.87 -19.38
C GLN A 277 -3.73 -12.39 -20.64
N GLN A 278 -4.46 -12.10 -21.71
CA GLN A 278 -3.89 -11.56 -22.94
C GLN A 278 -3.25 -10.18 -22.69
N GLN A 279 -3.88 -9.33 -21.86
CA GLN A 279 -3.30 -8.04 -21.50
C GLN A 279 -1.95 -8.16 -20.76
N VAL A 280 -1.81 -9.15 -19.86
CA VAL A 280 -0.54 -9.43 -19.19
C VAL A 280 0.53 -9.86 -20.20
N LEU A 281 0.18 -10.68 -21.18
CA LEU A 281 1.11 -11.11 -22.24
C LEU A 281 1.55 -9.92 -23.12
N ASP A 282 0.62 -9.04 -23.46
CA ASP A 282 0.90 -7.82 -24.22
C ASP A 282 1.79 -6.85 -23.44
N ALA A 283 1.53 -6.67 -22.13
CA ALA A 283 2.34 -5.84 -21.24
C ALA A 283 3.77 -6.38 -21.14
N THR A 284 3.90 -7.70 -20.96
CA THR A 284 5.18 -8.41 -20.95
C THR A 284 5.97 -8.18 -22.23
N ARG A 285 5.33 -8.32 -23.39
CA ARG A 285 5.96 -8.10 -24.69
C ARG A 285 6.43 -6.66 -24.85
N ARG A 286 5.55 -5.71 -24.54
CA ARG A 286 5.87 -4.29 -24.64
C ARG A 286 7.03 -3.90 -23.71
N LEU A 287 7.05 -4.42 -22.48
CA LEU A 287 8.14 -4.18 -21.55
C LEU A 287 9.47 -4.73 -22.10
N ALA A 288 9.45 -5.94 -22.69
CA ALA A 288 10.63 -6.54 -23.32
C ALA A 288 11.14 -5.76 -24.54
N GLU A 289 10.23 -5.13 -25.29
CA GLU A 289 10.55 -4.27 -26.45
C GLU A 289 10.97 -2.85 -26.05
N SER A 290 10.68 -2.42 -24.81
CA SER A 290 11.01 -1.09 -24.32
C SER A 290 12.44 -0.99 -23.81
N GLU A 291 13.05 0.19 -23.90
CA GLU A 291 14.28 0.49 -23.17
C GLU A 291 13.95 0.73 -21.69
N PRO A 292 14.40 -0.14 -20.77
CA PRO A 292 13.99 -0.08 -19.38
C PRO A 292 14.91 0.86 -18.59
N ARG A 293 14.97 2.13 -19.04
CA ARG A 293 15.83 3.18 -18.48
C ARG A 293 15.55 3.45 -17.00
N TRP A 294 14.31 3.25 -16.58
CA TRP A 294 13.82 3.53 -15.23
C TRP A 294 13.48 2.28 -14.42
N VAL A 295 13.81 1.10 -14.93
CA VAL A 295 13.63 -0.16 -14.20
C VAL A 295 14.89 -0.38 -13.35
N PRO A 296 14.77 -0.58 -12.03
CA PRO A 296 15.92 -0.64 -11.14
C PRO A 296 16.72 -1.93 -11.35
N ARG A 297 17.89 -1.80 -11.98
CA ARG A 297 18.76 -2.92 -12.35
C ARG A 297 19.87 -3.19 -11.33
N GLU A 298 19.89 -2.44 -10.24
CA GLU A 298 20.86 -2.62 -9.18
C GLU A 298 20.66 -3.98 -8.49
N ALA A 299 21.78 -4.57 -8.08
CA ALA A 299 21.76 -5.76 -7.23
C ALA A 299 21.14 -5.41 -5.88
N VAL A 300 20.35 -6.34 -5.35
CA VAL A 300 19.87 -6.27 -3.97
C VAL A 300 21.08 -6.46 -3.05
N PRO A 301 21.39 -5.52 -2.15
CA PRO A 301 22.50 -5.67 -1.22
C PRO A 301 22.15 -6.67 -0.11
N PRO A 302 23.13 -7.40 0.46
CA PRO A 302 22.89 -8.25 1.62
C PRO A 302 22.48 -7.43 2.86
N GLY A 303 21.71 -8.03 3.76
CA GLY A 303 21.25 -7.39 4.99
C GLY A 303 19.98 -8.02 5.56
N ASP A 304 19.67 -7.72 6.82
CA ASP A 304 18.62 -8.43 7.59
C ASP A 304 17.26 -8.56 6.86
N GLU A 305 16.82 -7.50 6.17
CA GLU A 305 15.56 -7.50 5.41
C GLU A 305 15.71 -8.01 3.98
N SER A 306 16.86 -7.80 3.33
CA SER A 306 17.12 -8.18 1.94
C SER A 306 17.58 -9.64 1.79
N ASP A 307 18.16 -10.25 2.82
CA ASP A 307 18.49 -11.68 2.85
C ASP A 307 17.25 -12.57 2.68
N ARG A 308 16.08 -12.04 3.05
CA ARG A 308 14.79 -12.70 2.75
C ARG A 308 14.52 -12.74 1.25
N LEU A 309 14.90 -11.71 0.49
CA LEU A 309 14.75 -11.65 -0.96
C LEU A 309 15.71 -12.63 -1.64
N HIS A 310 16.98 -12.65 -1.20
CA HIS A 310 17.97 -13.60 -1.70
C HIS A 310 17.58 -15.05 -1.45
N ARG A 311 16.96 -15.37 -0.30
CA ARG A 311 16.41 -16.71 -0.06
C ARG A 311 15.35 -17.11 -1.07
N TRP A 312 14.59 -16.16 -1.59
CA TRP A 312 13.64 -16.38 -2.68
C TRP A 312 14.27 -16.33 -4.07
N GLY A 313 15.59 -16.20 -4.20
CA GLY A 313 16.28 -16.14 -5.49
C GLY A 313 16.23 -14.77 -6.17
N TYR A 314 15.79 -13.71 -5.47
CA TYR A 314 15.88 -12.35 -6.00
C TYR A 314 17.29 -11.80 -5.80
N GLU A 315 17.95 -11.47 -6.90
CA GLU A 315 19.29 -10.89 -6.95
C GLU A 315 19.26 -9.40 -7.33
N TYR A 316 18.24 -8.96 -8.07
CA TYR A 316 18.11 -7.59 -8.59
C TYR A 316 16.72 -7.02 -8.31
N TYR A 317 16.63 -5.70 -8.08
CA TYR A 317 15.36 -5.06 -7.74
C TYR A 317 14.27 -5.21 -8.81
N HIS A 318 14.64 -5.18 -10.10
CA HIS A 318 13.68 -5.36 -11.20
C HIS A 318 12.93 -6.70 -11.15
N GLN A 319 13.49 -7.73 -10.51
CA GLN A 319 12.87 -9.05 -10.39
C GLN A 319 11.68 -9.05 -9.40
N LEU A 320 11.50 -7.99 -8.62
CA LEU A 320 10.37 -7.82 -7.70
C LEU A 320 9.10 -7.32 -8.39
N PHE A 321 9.18 -6.92 -9.66
CA PHE A 321 8.08 -6.36 -10.42
C PHE A 321 7.43 -7.43 -11.30
N ASN A 322 6.10 -7.40 -11.36
CA ASN A 322 5.35 -8.10 -12.39
C ASN A 322 5.24 -7.21 -13.64
N PRO A 323 5.06 -7.81 -14.84
CA PRO A 323 4.89 -7.08 -16.09
C PRO A 323 3.77 -6.04 -16.09
#